data_AF-A0A7S0N3J9-F1
#
_entry.id   AF-A0A7S0N3J9-F1
#
_cell.length_a   1.000
_cell.length_b   1.000
_cell.length_c   1.000
_cell.angle_alpha   90.00
_cell.angle_beta   90.00
_cell.angle_gamma   90.00
#
_symmetry.space_group_name_H-M   'P 1'
#
loop_
_entity.id
_entity.type
_entity.pdbx_description
1 polymer ?
#
loop_
_entity_poly.entity_id
_entity_poly.type
_entity_poly.pdbx_seq_one_letter_code
_entity_poly.pdbx_strand_id
1 'polypeptide(L)'
;RSDQTSCADPSDACAPSDRDPSGGGPVLSRKFFWTHHTWKKQKLLYEWAKELRITGRISVSQPGYTFIEGAPEDVKEFTRRNMAEKWKMIKITYEEDLYPPGA
;
A
#
# COMPACT_ATOMS: atom_id res chain seq x y z
N ARG A 1 -26.70 54.74 7.77
CA ARG A 1 -25.37 54.38 8.29
C ARG A 1 -25.59 53.90 9.72
N SER A 2 -25.83 52.61 9.87
CA SER A 2 -26.04 51.92 11.14
C SER A 2 -25.49 50.52 10.98
N ASP A 3 -24.64 50.17 11.93
CA ASP A 3 -23.59 49.15 11.94
C ASP A 3 -24.11 47.71 11.88
N GLN A 4 -23.56 46.92 10.95
CA GLN A 4 -22.60 45.82 11.18
C GLN A 4 -23.20 44.56 11.80
N THR A 5 -23.66 43.67 10.92
CA THR A 5 -23.79 42.24 11.16
C THR A 5 -22.39 41.63 11.25
N SER A 6 -21.97 41.18 12.43
CA SER A 6 -20.74 40.41 12.61
C SER A 6 -21.03 38.93 12.43
N CYS A 7 -20.40 38.35 11.42
CA CYS A 7 -20.45 36.93 11.07
C CYS A 7 -19.90 36.05 12.20
N ALA A 8 -20.53 34.89 12.40
CA ALA A 8 -20.01 33.81 13.22
C ALA A 8 -18.77 33.18 12.56
N ASP A 9 -17.77 32.86 13.38
CA ASP A 9 -16.53 32.18 13.00
C ASP A 9 -16.79 30.85 12.27
N PRO A 10 -16.21 30.61 11.08
CA PRO A 10 -16.21 29.31 10.46
C PRO A 10 -14.90 28.57 10.74
N SER A 11 -15.02 27.25 10.84
CA SER A 11 -13.92 26.28 10.71
C SER A 11 -13.12 26.01 11.99
N ASP A 12 -13.84 25.55 13.00
CA ASP A 12 -13.29 24.56 13.92
C ASP A 12 -12.78 23.35 13.11
N ALA A 13 -11.61 22.88 13.50
CA ALA A 13 -10.75 22.01 12.72
C ALA A 13 -11.47 20.76 12.19
N CYS A 14 -11.18 20.42 10.93
CA CYS A 14 -11.45 19.10 10.37
C CYS A 14 -10.65 18.06 11.17
N ALA A 15 -11.23 17.58 12.27
CA ALA A 15 -10.78 16.38 12.94
C ALA A 15 -10.94 15.21 11.94
N PRO A 16 -9.95 14.31 11.79
CA PRO A 16 -10.12 13.15 10.96
C PRO A 16 -11.26 12.32 11.55
N SER A 17 -12.35 12.25 10.78
CA SER A 17 -13.53 11.43 11.00
C SER A 17 -13.14 10.08 11.61
N ASP A 18 -13.74 9.80 12.76
CA ASP A 18 -13.80 8.48 13.38
C ASP A 18 -14.05 7.44 12.30
N ARG A 19 -13.08 6.54 12.09
CA ARG A 19 -13.24 5.38 11.23
C ARG A 19 -14.20 4.45 11.96
N ASP A 20 -15.42 4.38 11.47
CA ASP A 20 -16.43 3.40 11.87
C ASP A 20 -15.83 1.97 11.77
N PRO A 21 -15.72 1.21 12.88
CA PRO A 21 -15.09 -0.11 12.88
C PRO A 21 -16.00 -1.23 12.35
N SER A 22 -17.19 -0.93 11.83
CA SER A 22 -18.21 -1.95 11.52
C SER A 22 -18.27 -2.40 10.04
N GLY A 23 -17.37 -1.93 9.19
CA GLY A 23 -17.21 -2.35 7.79
C GLY A 23 -15.78 -2.81 7.52
N GLY A 24 -15.35 -3.88 8.18
CA GLY A 24 -13.95 -4.31 8.32
C GLY A 24 -13.31 -4.75 7.00
N GLY A 25 -12.72 -3.81 6.27
CA GLY A 25 -11.76 -4.13 5.21
C GLY A 25 -10.56 -4.92 5.73
N PRO A 26 -9.72 -5.47 4.84
CA PRO A 26 -8.55 -6.21 5.28
C PRO A 26 -7.62 -5.33 6.12
N VAL A 27 -7.03 -5.91 7.16
CA VAL A 27 -6.06 -5.25 8.05
C VAL A 27 -4.62 -5.47 7.59
N LEU A 28 -4.38 -6.51 6.78
CA LEU A 28 -3.09 -6.82 6.20
C LEU A 28 -3.30 -7.44 4.81
N SER A 29 -2.47 -7.07 3.84
CA SER A 29 -2.42 -7.74 2.54
C SER A 29 -1.04 -8.35 2.32
N ARG A 30 -1.00 -9.50 1.66
CA ARG A 30 0.23 -10.21 1.26
C ARG A 30 0.20 -10.53 -0.22
N LYS A 31 1.34 -10.37 -0.88
CA LYS A 31 1.49 -10.79 -2.28
C LYS A 31 2.81 -11.51 -2.52
N PHE A 32 2.75 -12.50 -3.40
CA PHE A 32 3.92 -13.19 -3.91
C PHE A 32 4.06 -12.95 -5.41
N PHE A 33 5.18 -12.36 -5.78
CA PHE A 33 5.58 -12.12 -7.15
C PHE A 33 6.63 -13.13 -7.57
N TRP A 34 6.34 -13.87 -8.62
CA TRP A 34 7.37 -14.56 -9.37
C TRP A 34 7.94 -13.63 -10.44
N THR A 35 9.26 -13.64 -10.60
CA THR A 35 9.98 -12.76 -11.54
C THR A 35 11.06 -13.53 -12.27
N HIS A 36 11.27 -13.23 -13.55
CA HIS A 36 12.31 -13.93 -14.31
C HIS A 36 13.73 -13.43 -14.02
N HIS A 37 13.90 -12.14 -13.68
CA HIS A 37 15.17 -11.55 -13.22
C HIS A 37 14.93 -10.39 -12.25
N THR A 38 15.61 -10.36 -11.10
CA THR A 38 15.46 -9.30 -10.08
C THR A 38 16.70 -8.45 -9.81
N TRP A 39 17.86 -8.84 -10.35
CA TRP A 39 19.15 -8.18 -10.06
C TRP A 39 19.14 -6.67 -10.31
N LYS A 40 18.75 -6.22 -11.50
CA LYS A 40 18.81 -4.78 -11.85
C LYS A 40 17.75 -3.92 -11.16
N LYS A 41 16.72 -4.53 -10.56
CA LYS A 41 15.53 -3.84 -10.02
C LYS A 41 15.46 -3.88 -8.49
N GLN A 42 16.32 -4.65 -7.84
CA GLN A 42 16.37 -4.81 -6.39
C GLN A 42 16.39 -3.49 -5.61
N LYS A 43 17.23 -2.52 -6.01
CA LYS A 43 17.33 -1.23 -5.33
C LYS A 43 16.01 -0.46 -5.33
N LEU A 44 15.32 -0.46 -6.48
CA LEU A 44 14.03 0.21 -6.65
C LEU A 44 12.96 -0.41 -5.74
N LEU A 45 12.93 -1.75 -5.66
CA LEU A 45 12.01 -2.46 -4.75
C LEU A 45 12.27 -2.10 -3.28
N TYR A 46 13.53 -1.92 -2.88
CA TYR A 46 13.86 -1.49 -1.52
C TYR A 46 13.47 -0.05 -1.22
N GLU A 47 13.66 0.86 -2.17
CA GLU A 47 13.24 2.26 -2.03
C GLU A 47 11.72 2.35 -1.84
N TRP A 48 10.95 1.65 -2.67
CA TRP A 48 9.49 1.61 -2.52
C TRP A 48 9.05 0.90 -1.26
N ALA A 49 9.70 -0.19 -0.86
CA ALA A 49 9.36 -0.88 0.38
C ALA A 49 9.54 0.04 1.59
N LYS A 50 10.61 0.83 1.61
CA LYS A 50 10.85 1.83 2.65
C LYS A 50 9.84 2.97 2.62
N GLU A 51 9.52 3.49 1.44
CA GLU A 51 8.55 4.57 1.25
C GLU A 51 7.13 4.16 1.70
N LEU A 52 6.71 2.96 1.32
CA LEU A 52 5.36 2.42 1.56
C LEU A 52 5.27 1.57 2.83
N ARG A 53 6.30 1.60 3.70
CA ARG A 53 6.35 0.82 4.95
C ARG A 53 6.02 -0.67 4.77
N ILE A 54 6.41 -1.24 3.63
CA ILE A 54 6.20 -2.64 3.29
C ILE A 54 7.34 -3.48 3.86
N THR A 55 6.98 -4.61 4.46
CA THR A 55 7.92 -5.65 4.88
C THR A 55 7.88 -6.82 3.91
N GLY A 56 8.93 -7.64 3.89
CA GLY A 56 8.96 -8.79 2.99
C GLY A 56 10.36 -9.28 2.67
N ARG A 57 10.47 -10.07 1.59
CA ARG A 57 11.72 -10.67 1.15
C ARG A 57 11.80 -10.69 -0.37
N ILE A 58 13.00 -10.47 -0.89
CA ILE A 58 13.32 -10.63 -2.30
C ILE A 58 14.44 -11.67 -2.47
N SER A 59 14.27 -12.57 -3.43
CA SER A 59 15.34 -13.43 -3.94
C SER A 59 15.87 -12.84 -5.24
N VAL A 60 17.16 -12.49 -5.21
CA VAL A 60 17.88 -11.88 -6.33
C VAL A 60 18.53 -12.99 -7.15
N SER A 61 17.74 -13.62 -8.01
CA SER A 61 18.14 -14.82 -8.76
C SER A 61 17.49 -14.85 -10.15
N GLN A 62 17.78 -15.90 -10.91
CA GLN A 62 17.19 -16.18 -12.23
C GLN A 62 16.68 -17.64 -12.24
N PRO A 63 15.39 -17.91 -11.97
CA PRO A 63 14.31 -16.96 -11.64
C PRO A 63 14.41 -16.41 -10.21
N GLY A 64 13.80 -15.26 -9.96
CA GLY A 64 13.67 -14.62 -8.66
C GLY A 64 12.24 -14.58 -8.16
N TYR A 65 12.06 -14.18 -6.90
CA TYR A 65 10.75 -13.94 -6.34
C TYR A 65 10.78 -12.77 -5.36
N THR A 66 9.62 -12.15 -5.14
CA THR A 66 9.42 -11.14 -4.11
C THR A 66 8.16 -11.47 -3.34
N PHE A 67 8.27 -11.56 -2.02
CA PHE A 67 7.15 -11.65 -1.10
C PHE A 67 7.05 -10.32 -0.37
N ILE A 68 5.84 -9.76 -0.29
CA ILE A 68 5.58 -8.52 0.43
C ILE A 68 4.35 -8.67 1.32
N GLU A 69 4.34 -7.94 2.42
CA GLU A 69 3.19 -7.76 3.28
C GLU A 69 3.15 -6.35 3.88
N GLY A 70 1.95 -5.87 4.22
CA GLY A 70 1.75 -4.56 4.81
C GLY A 70 0.28 -4.13 4.77
N ALA A 71 0.04 -2.85 5.00
CA ALA A 71 -1.30 -2.27 4.89
C ALA A 71 -1.84 -2.46 3.46
N PRO A 72 -3.12 -2.80 3.26
CA PRO A 72 -3.66 -3.12 1.94
C PRO A 72 -3.44 -2.02 0.88
N GLU A 73 -3.55 -0.75 1.28
CA GLU A 73 -3.32 0.41 0.44
C GLU A 73 -1.85 0.52 -0.02
N ASP A 74 -0.92 0.29 0.89
CA ASP A 74 0.52 0.34 0.61
C ASP A 74 0.93 -0.84 -0.27
N VAL A 75 0.38 -2.04 -0.01
CA VAL A 75 0.62 -3.25 -0.83
C VAL A 75 0.05 -3.06 -2.22
N LYS A 76 -1.15 -2.46 -2.34
CA LYS A 76 -1.78 -2.15 -3.63
C LYS A 76 -0.95 -1.15 -4.43
N GLU A 77 -0.46 -0.08 -3.80
CA GLU A 77 0.40 0.91 -4.46
C GLU A 77 1.76 0.32 -4.86
N PHE A 78 2.39 -0.46 -3.97
CA PHE A 78 3.63 -1.19 -4.30
C PHE A 78 3.39 -2.11 -5.51
N THR A 79 2.30 -2.86 -5.51
CA THR A 79 1.92 -3.76 -6.61
C THR A 79 1.73 -2.99 -7.90
N ARG A 80 1.04 -1.84 -7.86
CA ARG A 80 0.83 -0.98 -9.04
C ARG A 80 2.17 -0.51 -9.63
N ARG A 81 3.08 0.01 -8.79
CA ARG A 81 4.42 0.42 -9.23
C ARG A 81 5.22 -0.75 -9.79
N ASN A 82 5.23 -1.88 -9.06
CA ASN A 82 5.97 -3.07 -9.43
C ASN A 82 5.49 -3.66 -10.75
N MET A 83 4.17 -3.76 -10.97
CA MET A 83 3.61 -4.29 -12.21
C MET A 83 3.77 -3.32 -13.40
N ALA A 84 3.89 -2.02 -13.15
CA ALA A 84 4.15 -1.01 -14.20
C ALA A 84 5.61 -0.97 -14.68
N GLU A 85 6.54 -1.58 -13.92
CA GLU A 85 7.93 -1.67 -14.34
C GLU A 85 8.13 -2.59 -15.54
N LYS A 86 9.19 -2.29 -16.31
CA LYS A 86 9.58 -3.09 -17.47
C LYS A 86 10.30 -4.37 -17.04
N TRP A 87 9.54 -5.34 -16.53
CA TRP A 87 10.01 -6.70 -16.30
C TRP A 87 10.06 -7.47 -17.62
N LYS A 88 11.01 -8.40 -17.74
CA LYS A 88 10.97 -9.39 -18.84
C LYS A 88 9.75 -10.30 -18.67
N MET A 89 9.52 -10.77 -17.45
CA MET A 89 8.28 -11.41 -17.01
C MET A 89 8.12 -11.23 -15.50
N ILE A 90 6.92 -10.87 -15.07
CA ILE A 90 6.47 -10.83 -13.68
C ILE A 90 5.06 -11.43 -13.60
N LYS A 91 4.78 -12.17 -12.54
CA LYS A 91 3.45 -12.74 -12.27
C LYS A 91 3.16 -12.65 -10.79
N ILE A 92 1.94 -12.31 -10.44
CA ILE A 92 1.45 -12.51 -9.09
C ILE A 92 0.98 -13.95 -9.01
N THR A 93 1.59 -14.74 -8.13
CA THR A 93 1.27 -16.17 -7.99
C THR A 93 0.45 -16.46 -6.73
N TYR A 94 0.42 -15.52 -5.80
CA TYR A 94 -0.37 -15.62 -4.58
C TYR A 94 -0.76 -14.23 -4.09
N GLU A 95 -2.00 -14.13 -3.60
CA GLU A 95 -2.58 -12.96 -2.97
C GLU A 95 -3.39 -13.41 -1.76
N GLU A 96 -3.23 -12.71 -0.64
CA GLU A 96 -3.97 -12.97 0.58
C GLU A 96 -4.28 -11.65 1.27
N ASP A 97 -5.55 -11.44 1.58
CA ASP A 97 -6.04 -10.32 2.36
C ASP A 97 -6.55 -10.86 3.70
N LEU A 98 -5.93 -10.44 4.80
CA LEU A 98 -6.32 -10.82 6.14
C LEU A 98 -7.33 -9.83 6.69
N TYR A 99 -8.46 -10.34 7.14
CA TYR A 99 -9.53 -9.59 7.76
C TYR A 99 -9.42 -9.67 9.28
N PRO A 100 -9.92 -8.66 10.02
CA PRO A 100 -9.93 -8.71 11.47
C PRO A 100 -10.82 -9.88 11.94
N PRO A 101 -10.52 -10.52 13.09
CA PRO A 101 -11.35 -11.58 13.62
C PRO A 101 -12.80 -11.12 13.81
N GLY A 102 -13.75 -11.82 13.19
CA GLY A 102 -15.18 -11.51 13.28
C GLY A 102 -15.74 -10.56 12.21
N ALA A 103 -14.96 -10.23 11.18
CA ALA A 103 -15.45 -9.66 9.93
C ALA A 103 -16.08 -10.72 9.00
#